data_AF-A0A2P4QBJ7-F1
#
_entry.id   AF-A0A2P4QBJ7-F1
#
_cell.length_a   1.000
_cell.length_b   1.000
_cell.length_c   1.000
_cell.angle_alpha   90.00
_cell.angle_beta   90.00
_cell.angle_gamma   90.00
#
_symmetry.space_group_name_H-M   'P 1'
#
loop_
_entity.id
_entity.type
_entity.pdbx_description
1 polymer ?
#
loop_
_entity_poly.entity_id
_entity_poly.type
_entity_poly.pdbx_seq_one_letter_code
_entity_poly.pdbx_strand_id
1 'polypeptide(L)'
;MEGVEDINVNVLDDMEDEDLYNNDGDQLELGQGMIFDTWKIAENYLENFAKQKGFSFRKRRCVTDPIDKTIVRKRTFECSHACVHKSDKAILEKDRRDRGSEMIGCPWHINMAFPKTAKGVRINSIVSEHNHLLNPLIIETAPKF
;
A
#
# COMPACT_ATOMS: atom_id res chain seq x y z
N MET A 1 -3.43 -32.76 54.70
CA MET A 1 -3.71 -33.88 53.79
C MET A 1 -4.95 -33.48 53.02
N GLU A 2 -4.77 -33.21 51.72
CA GLU A 2 -5.76 -33.16 50.61
C GLU A 2 -6.95 -32.17 50.75
N GLY A 3 -7.35 -31.36 49.76
CA GLY A 3 -6.98 -31.21 48.35
C GLY A 3 -7.69 -29.99 47.71
N VAL A 4 -7.21 -29.68 46.49
CA VAL A 4 -7.55 -28.71 45.42
C VAL A 4 -9.00 -28.23 45.25
N GLU A 5 -9.19 -26.99 44.74
CA GLU A 5 -9.73 -26.70 43.39
C GLU A 5 -9.24 -25.31 42.89
N ASP A 6 -8.67 -25.30 41.69
CA ASP A 6 -8.17 -24.14 40.95
C ASP A 6 -9.30 -23.37 40.26
N ILE A 7 -9.29 -22.03 40.33
CA ILE A 7 -9.97 -21.20 39.33
C ILE A 7 -8.96 -20.19 38.78
N ASN A 8 -8.35 -20.62 37.68
CA ASN A 8 -7.62 -19.77 36.75
C ASN A 8 -8.61 -18.82 36.06
N VAL A 9 -8.57 -17.54 36.40
CA VAL A 9 -9.21 -16.50 35.58
C VAL A 9 -8.12 -15.79 34.80
N ASN A 10 -7.85 -16.34 33.61
CA ASN A 10 -7.18 -15.63 32.53
C ASN A 10 -7.99 -14.35 32.24
N VAL A 11 -7.51 -13.21 32.71
CA VAL A 11 -7.88 -11.91 32.17
C VAL A 11 -6.56 -11.27 31.80
N LEU A 12 -6.30 -11.19 30.51
CA LEU A 12 -5.48 -10.20 29.80
C LEU A 12 -5.35 -10.73 28.36
N ASP A 13 -6.46 -10.71 27.64
CA ASP A 13 -6.49 -10.68 26.18
C ASP A 13 -7.29 -9.42 25.81
N ASP A 14 -6.92 -8.79 24.71
CA ASP A 14 -7.42 -7.51 24.15
C ASP A 14 -6.63 -6.26 24.56
N MET A 15 -5.31 -6.30 24.34
CA MET A 15 -4.56 -5.09 23.97
C MET A 15 -4.34 -5.12 22.46
N GLU A 16 -5.30 -4.55 21.72
CA GLU A 16 -5.20 -4.31 20.29
C GLU A 16 -3.93 -3.50 19.99
N ASP A 17 -3.19 -3.97 18.97
CA ASP A 17 -2.00 -3.38 18.35
C ASP A 17 -1.84 -1.88 18.63
N GLU A 18 -1.06 -1.55 19.66
CA GLU A 18 -0.58 -0.19 19.88
C GLU A 18 0.34 0.15 18.69
N ASP A 19 0.02 1.23 17.98
CA ASP A 19 0.70 1.76 16.81
C ASP A 19 2.20 2.04 17.10
N LEU A 20 3.03 1.00 17.14
CA LEU A 20 4.47 1.09 17.36
C LEU A 20 5.22 1.41 16.06
N TYR A 21 4.88 2.53 15.45
CA TYR A 21 5.83 3.29 14.64
C TYR A 21 5.72 4.74 15.07
N ASN A 22 6.68 5.10 15.93
CA ASN A 22 6.88 6.42 16.47
C ASN A 22 6.50 7.53 15.48
N ASN A 23 5.65 8.45 15.94
CA ASN A 23 5.53 9.79 15.38
C ASN A 23 6.76 10.61 15.79
N ASP A 24 7.94 10.10 15.43
CA ASP A 24 9.13 10.92 15.33
C ASP A 24 8.92 11.68 14.01
N GLY A 25 9.08 13.00 14.02
CA GLY A 25 8.88 13.87 12.85
C GLY A 25 9.82 13.64 11.67
N ASP A 26 10.34 12.41 11.50
CA ASP A 26 11.22 12.00 10.44
C ASP A 26 10.43 11.81 9.13
N GLN A 27 10.89 12.53 8.12
CA GLN A 27 10.34 12.46 6.78
C GLN A 27 10.69 11.10 6.15
N LEU A 28 9.68 10.28 5.86
CA LEU A 28 9.87 9.01 5.17
C LEU A 28 10.38 9.26 3.74
N GLU A 29 11.33 8.44 3.32
CA GLU A 29 11.91 8.47 1.98
C GLU A 29 11.90 7.08 1.35
N LEU A 30 11.68 7.03 0.03
CA LEU A 30 11.79 5.80 -0.74
C LEU A 30 13.11 5.77 -1.50
N GLY A 31 13.92 4.76 -1.22
CA GLY A 31 15.18 4.50 -1.90
C GLY A 31 15.14 3.20 -2.70
N GLN A 32 15.65 3.21 -3.93
CA GLN A 32 15.89 1.98 -4.66
C GLN A 32 16.88 1.11 -3.87
N GLY A 33 16.55 -0.16 -3.68
CA GLY A 33 17.39 -1.08 -2.92
C GLY A 33 17.02 -1.26 -1.45
N MET A 34 16.11 -0.47 -0.89
CA MET A 34 15.56 -0.74 0.45
C MET A 34 14.96 -2.14 0.52
N ILE A 35 15.13 -2.78 1.69
CA ILE A 35 14.69 -4.15 1.95
C ILE A 35 13.78 -4.13 3.18
N PHE A 36 12.68 -4.87 3.11
CA PHE A 36 11.73 -5.11 4.18
C PHE A 36 11.62 -6.61 4.43
N ASP A 37 11.42 -7.02 5.68
CA ASP A 37 11.36 -8.46 6.00
C ASP A 37 10.14 -9.15 5.38
N THR A 38 9.01 -8.45 5.31
CA THR A 38 7.76 -9.00 4.78
C THR A 38 7.03 -8.02 3.86
N TRP A 39 6.11 -8.55 3.06
CA TRP A 39 5.19 -7.73 2.27
C TRP A 39 4.30 -6.83 3.14
N LYS A 40 3.88 -7.29 4.32
CA LYS A 40 3.07 -6.49 5.25
C LYS A 40 3.83 -5.24 5.70
N ILE A 41 5.10 -5.39 6.09
CA ILE A 41 5.96 -4.28 6.51
C ILE A 41 6.20 -3.32 5.32
N ALA A 42 6.51 -3.85 4.14
CA ALA A 42 6.73 -3.03 2.95
C ALA A 42 5.48 -2.21 2.56
N GLU A 43 4.28 -2.80 2.69
CA GLU A 43 3.01 -2.13 2.39
C GLU A 43 2.70 -1.06 3.42
N ASN A 44 2.82 -1.35 4.71
CA ASN A 44 2.60 -0.37 5.78
C ASN A 44 3.57 0.83 5.65
N TYR A 45 4.84 0.57 5.35
CA TYR A 45 5.81 1.62 5.09
C TYR A 45 5.40 2.50 3.91
N LEU A 46 4.95 1.88 2.81
CA LEU A 46 4.51 2.60 1.62
C LEU A 46 3.24 3.41 1.88
N GLU A 47 2.30 2.87 2.65
CA GLU A 47 1.09 3.58 3.09
C GLU A 47 1.43 4.81 3.92
N ASN A 48 2.32 4.68 4.89
CA ASN A 48 2.75 5.80 5.72
C ASN A 48 3.53 6.85 4.92
N PHE A 49 4.40 6.42 4.00
CA PHE A 49 5.06 7.32 3.06
C PHE A 49 4.05 8.10 2.21
N ALA A 50 3.08 7.41 1.60
CA ALA A 50 2.05 8.03 0.78
C ALA A 50 1.18 9.00 1.60
N LYS A 51 0.89 8.64 2.85
CA LYS A 51 0.20 9.50 3.81
C LYS A 51 0.95 10.79 4.07
N GLN A 52 2.23 10.69 4.46
CA GLN A 52 3.07 11.86 4.71
C GLN A 52 3.22 12.77 3.47
N LYS A 53 3.32 12.17 2.27
CA LYS A 53 3.47 12.93 1.02
C LYS A 53 2.13 13.46 0.47
N GLY A 54 0.99 12.93 0.91
CA GLY A 54 -0.32 13.44 0.52
C GLY A 54 -0.88 12.86 -0.77
N PHE A 55 -0.69 11.57 -1.01
CA PHE A 55 -1.29 10.88 -2.14
C PHE A 55 -1.74 9.47 -1.75
N SER A 56 -2.49 8.83 -2.64
CA SER A 56 -2.86 7.42 -2.52
C SER A 56 -2.37 6.63 -3.73
N PHE A 57 -2.23 5.32 -3.53
CA PHE A 57 -1.81 4.39 -4.55
C PHE A 57 -2.70 3.15 -4.56
N ARG A 58 -2.60 2.38 -5.64
CA ARG A 58 -3.28 1.10 -5.80
C ARG A 58 -2.30 0.00 -6.20
N LYS A 59 -2.69 -1.25 -5.90
CA LYS A 59 -1.99 -2.46 -6.35
C LYS A 59 -2.33 -2.70 -7.82
N ARG A 60 -1.32 -2.73 -8.70
CA ARG A 60 -1.52 -2.94 -10.15
C ARG A 60 -1.21 -4.36 -10.60
N ARG A 61 0.05 -4.76 -10.49
CA ARG A 61 0.52 -6.08 -10.94
C ARG A 61 0.95 -6.89 -9.74
N CYS A 62 0.51 -8.13 -9.67
CA CYS A 62 0.98 -9.12 -8.71
C CYS A 62 1.48 -10.34 -9.49
N VAL A 63 2.68 -10.82 -9.15
CA VAL A 63 3.23 -12.06 -9.69
C VAL A 63 3.54 -12.97 -8.50
N THR A 64 2.93 -14.15 -8.47
CA THR A 64 3.15 -15.16 -7.44
C THR A 64 4.22 -16.16 -7.87
N ASP A 65 4.71 -16.98 -6.95
CA ASP A 65 5.63 -18.06 -7.27
C ASP A 65 4.91 -19.11 -8.16
N PRO A 66 5.58 -19.65 -9.19
CA PRO A 66 4.97 -20.66 -10.06
C PRO A 66 4.69 -21.99 -9.34
N ILE A 67 5.43 -22.30 -8.26
CA ILE A 67 5.26 -23.54 -7.50
C ILE A 67 4.28 -23.31 -6.35
N ASP A 68 4.56 -22.31 -5.51
CA ASP A 68 3.71 -21.94 -4.37
C ASP A 68 2.99 -20.62 -4.62
N LYS A 69 1.74 -20.71 -5.11
CA LYS A 69 0.93 -19.54 -5.46
C LYS A 69 0.58 -18.64 -4.27
N THR A 70 0.80 -19.10 -3.03
CA THR A 70 0.59 -18.26 -1.84
C THR A 70 1.71 -17.21 -1.69
N ILE A 71 2.89 -17.46 -2.27
CA ILE A 71 4.04 -16.57 -2.17
C ILE A 71 3.98 -15.51 -3.27
N VAL A 72 3.88 -14.25 -2.87
CA VAL A 72 4.01 -13.11 -3.79
C VAL A 72 5.49 -12.83 -4.09
N ARG A 73 5.87 -12.87 -5.36
CA ARG A 73 7.26 -12.65 -5.81
C ARG A 73 7.49 -11.26 -6.36
N LYS A 74 6.50 -10.62 -6.97
CA LYS A 74 6.61 -9.23 -7.44
C LYS A 74 5.29 -8.51 -7.23
N ARG A 75 5.36 -7.24 -6.86
CA ARG A 75 4.20 -6.36 -6.76
C ARG A 75 4.57 -4.98 -7.31
N THR A 76 3.67 -4.41 -8.09
CA THR A 76 3.76 -3.04 -8.59
C THR A 76 2.65 -2.23 -7.96
N PHE A 77 3.02 -1.08 -7.40
CA PHE A 77 2.08 -0.09 -6.90
C PHE A 77 2.18 1.16 -7.78
N GLU A 78 1.04 1.79 -8.06
CA GLU A 78 0.95 3.00 -8.88
C GLU A 78 0.01 4.00 -8.24
N CYS A 79 0.15 5.28 -8.57
CA CYS A 79 -0.71 6.31 -8.02
C CYS A 79 -2.18 6.03 -8.38
N SER A 80 -3.13 6.41 -7.51
CA SER A 80 -4.56 6.28 -7.79
C SER A 80 -4.99 7.05 -9.05
N HIS A 81 -4.29 8.16 -9.36
CA HIS A 81 -4.44 8.96 -10.57
C HIS A 81 -3.69 8.37 -11.79
N ALA A 82 -3.13 7.17 -11.69
CA ALA A 82 -2.44 6.51 -12.80
C ALA A 82 -3.43 6.04 -13.88
N CYS A 83 -2.88 5.90 -15.09
CA CYS A 83 -3.59 5.65 -16.35
C CYS A 83 -4.44 6.84 -16.82
N VAL A 84 -4.76 6.86 -18.12
CA VAL A 84 -5.69 7.82 -18.70
C VAL A 84 -6.95 7.04 -19.04
N HIS A 85 -8.11 7.52 -18.60
CA HIS A 85 -9.37 6.89 -18.96
C HIS A 85 -9.58 6.99 -20.47
N LYS A 86 -9.55 5.85 -21.16
CA LYS A 86 -10.00 5.75 -22.55
C LYS A 86 -11.42 5.23 -22.53
N SER A 87 -12.36 6.05 -22.97
CA SER A 87 -13.74 5.60 -23.16
C SER A 87 -13.82 4.78 -24.44
N ASP A 88 -13.95 3.46 -24.32
CA ASP A 88 -14.12 2.56 -25.48
C ASP A 88 -15.54 2.59 -26.07
N LYS A 89 -16.45 3.37 -25.49
CA LYS A 89 -17.83 3.45 -25.94
C LYS A 89 -18.05 4.65 -26.84
N ALA A 90 -18.52 4.40 -28.06
CA ALA A 90 -19.12 5.42 -28.93
C ALA A 90 -20.49 5.84 -28.36
N ILE A 91 -20.47 6.55 -27.23
CA ILE A 91 -21.66 7.16 -26.63
C ILE A 91 -21.70 8.61 -27.11
N LEU A 92 -22.87 9.05 -27.60
CA LEU A 92 -23.11 10.44 -27.93
C LEU A 92 -22.82 11.31 -26.71
N GLU A 93 -22.13 12.42 -26.89
CA GLU A 93 -21.64 13.30 -25.82
C GLU A 93 -22.73 13.66 -24.79
N LYS A 94 -23.98 13.84 -25.26
CA LYS A 94 -25.18 14.11 -24.46
C LYS A 94 -25.62 13.01 -23.47
N ASP A 95 -25.23 11.75 -23.69
CA ASP A 95 -25.64 10.60 -22.88
C ASP A 95 -24.53 10.17 -21.89
N ARG A 96 -23.39 10.87 -21.89
CA ARG A 96 -22.30 10.64 -20.94
C ARG A 96 -22.69 11.28 -19.62
N ARG A 97 -22.71 10.50 -18.53
CA ARG A 97 -22.70 11.11 -17.19
C ARG A 97 -21.36 11.80 -17.03
N ASP A 98 -21.38 13.10 -16.74
CA ASP A 98 -20.18 13.85 -16.44
C ASP A 98 -19.67 13.43 -15.05
N ARG A 99 -18.93 12.33 -15.02
CA ARG A 99 -18.13 11.93 -13.87
C ARG A 99 -16.69 12.12 -14.31
N GLY A 100 -16.10 13.25 -13.92
CA GLY A 100 -14.68 13.51 -14.11
C GLY A 100 -13.88 12.30 -13.63
N SER A 101 -13.03 11.75 -14.49
CA SER A 101 -12.10 10.71 -14.07
C SER A 101 -10.92 11.40 -13.39
N GLU A 102 -10.60 10.94 -12.19
CA GLU A 102 -9.37 11.34 -11.50
C GLU A 102 -8.11 10.71 -12.15
N MET A 103 -8.26 9.81 -13.12
CA MET A 103 -7.15 9.16 -13.83
C MET A 103 -6.54 10.07 -14.89
N ILE A 104 -5.51 10.83 -14.50
CA ILE A 104 -4.82 11.82 -15.33
C ILE A 104 -3.47 11.32 -15.89
N GLY A 105 -3.21 10.02 -15.82
CA GLY A 105 -1.98 9.43 -16.33
C GLY A 105 -0.75 9.70 -15.46
N CYS A 106 -0.93 9.78 -14.14
CA CYS A 106 0.20 9.99 -13.22
C CYS A 106 1.27 8.89 -13.40
N PRO A 107 2.56 9.26 -13.58
CA PRO A 107 3.61 8.29 -13.88
C PRO A 107 4.17 7.60 -12.63
N TRP A 108 3.88 8.11 -11.43
CA TRP A 108 4.39 7.57 -10.18
C TRP A 108 4.07 6.08 -10.05
N HIS A 109 5.11 5.29 -9.83
CA HIS A 109 4.97 3.87 -9.52
C HIS A 109 6.24 3.32 -8.87
N ILE A 110 6.06 2.21 -8.15
CA ILE A 110 7.14 1.48 -7.50
C ILE A 110 7.01 -0.01 -7.78
N ASN A 111 8.15 -0.64 -8.09
CA ASN A 111 8.24 -2.08 -8.28
C ASN A 111 9.00 -2.71 -7.14
N MET A 112 8.37 -3.65 -6.46
CA MET A 112 8.97 -4.43 -5.38
C MET A 112 9.04 -5.91 -5.78
N ALA A 113 10.05 -6.61 -5.28
CA ALA A 113 10.20 -8.04 -5.50
C ALA A 113 10.66 -8.76 -4.23
N PHE A 114 10.29 -10.02 -4.11
CA PHE A 114 10.81 -10.95 -3.10
C PHE A 114 11.61 -12.07 -3.79
N PRO A 115 12.91 -11.83 -4.06
CA PRO A 115 13.78 -12.82 -4.71
C PRO A 115 13.88 -14.11 -3.89
N LYS A 116 14.02 -15.26 -4.57
CA LYS A 116 14.16 -16.57 -3.91
C LYS A 116 15.38 -16.67 -3.00
N THR A 117 16.43 -15.90 -3.30
CA THR A 117 17.71 -15.92 -2.59
C THR A 117 17.87 -14.77 -1.59
N ALA A 118 16.92 -13.83 -1.55
CA ALA A 118 17.00 -12.66 -0.69
C ALA A 118 16.28 -12.88 0.64
N LYS A 119 16.72 -12.17 1.67
CA LYS A 119 16.14 -12.23 3.02
C LYS A 119 14.85 -11.43 3.17
N GLY A 120 14.42 -10.68 2.15
CA GLY A 120 13.27 -9.79 2.25
C GLY A 120 12.81 -9.20 0.92
N VAL A 121 11.70 -8.47 0.98
CA VAL A 121 11.09 -7.71 -0.12
C VAL A 121 11.95 -6.49 -0.41
N ARG A 122 12.42 -6.36 -1.65
CA ARG A 122 13.29 -5.26 -2.09
C ARG A 122 12.57 -4.32 -3.04
N ILE A 123 12.83 -3.02 -2.90
CA ILE A 123 12.48 -2.02 -3.92
C ILE A 123 13.45 -2.14 -5.10
N ASN A 124 12.94 -2.52 -6.26
CA ASN A 124 13.74 -2.70 -7.47
C ASN A 124 13.84 -1.43 -8.31
N SER A 125 12.75 -0.66 -8.41
CA SER A 125 12.71 0.59 -9.18
C SER A 125 11.62 1.51 -8.64
N ILE A 126 11.86 2.82 -8.77
CA ILE A 126 10.93 3.88 -8.37
C ILE A 126 10.86 4.90 -9.51
N VAL A 127 9.65 5.34 -9.82
CA VAL A 127 9.38 6.61 -10.52
C VAL A 127 8.69 7.50 -9.50
N SER A 128 9.36 8.56 -9.08
CA SER A 128 8.95 9.40 -7.94
C SER A 128 8.14 10.63 -8.36
N GLU A 129 8.11 10.94 -9.66
CA GLU A 129 7.42 12.11 -10.17
C GLU A 129 5.89 11.95 -10.15
N HIS A 130 5.20 12.99 -9.69
CA HIS A 130 3.76 13.15 -9.86
C HIS A 130 3.49 14.27 -10.85
N ASN A 131 2.41 14.13 -11.62
CA ASN A 131 1.91 15.17 -12.53
C ASN A 131 0.67 15.90 -11.97
N HIS A 132 0.43 15.79 -10.67
CA HIS A 132 -0.61 16.48 -9.93
C HIS A 132 -0.07 16.96 -8.57
N LEU A 133 -0.78 17.90 -7.98
CA LEU A 133 -0.50 18.33 -6.61
C LEU A 133 -0.75 17.16 -5.65
N LEU A 134 0.17 16.98 -4.72
CA LEU A 134 -0.01 16.11 -3.56
C LEU A 134 -0.55 16.97 -2.44
N ASN A 135 -1.52 16.45 -1.69
CA ASN A 135 -2.11 17.17 -0.57
C ASN A 135 -2.09 16.30 0.68
N PRO A 136 -1.15 16.56 1.60
CA PRO A 136 -1.06 15.85 2.88
C PRO A 136 -2.34 15.88 3.71
N LEU A 137 -3.25 16.83 3.44
CA LEU A 137 -4.49 17.04 4.18
C LEU A 137 -5.71 16.33 3.56
N ILE A 138 -5.63 15.73 2.36
CA ILE A 138 -6.81 15.16 1.65
C ILE A 138 -7.21 13.77 2.14
N ILE A 139 -6.35 13.06 2.88
CA ILE A 139 -6.56 11.64 3.25
C ILE A 139 -7.75 11.44 4.21
N GLU A 140 -8.22 12.50 4.88
CA GLU A 140 -9.44 12.48 5.68
C GLU A 140 -10.73 12.33 4.86
N THR A 141 -10.68 12.62 3.56
CA THR A 141 -11.86 12.65 2.68
C THR A 141 -11.97 11.48 1.71
N ALA A 142 -10.96 10.60 1.64
CA ALA A 142 -10.98 9.47 0.74
C ALA A 142 -11.93 8.37 1.27
N PRO A 143 -12.88 7.86 0.47
CA PRO A 143 -13.76 6.78 0.90
C PRO A 143 -12.92 5.52 1.18
N LYS A 144 -13.00 5.02 2.41
CA LYS A 144 -12.46 3.71 2.80
C LYS A 144 -13.32 2.65 2.10
N PHE A 145 -12.69 1.81 1.27
CA PHE A 145 -13.33 0.66 0.62
C PHE A 145 -13.11 -0.62 1.41
#